data_AF-A0AB37XKE9-F1
#
_entry.id   AF-A0AB37XKE9-F1
#
_cell.length_a   1.000
_cell.length_b   1.000
_cell.length_c   1.000
_cell.angle_alpha   90.00
_cell.angle_beta   90.00
_cell.angle_gamma   90.00
#
_symmetry.space_group_name_H-M   'P 1'
#
loop_
_entity.id
_entity.type
_entity.pdbx_description
1 polymer ?
#
loop_
_entity_poly.entity_id
_entity_poly.type
_entity_poly.pdbx_seq_one_letter_code
_entity_poly.pdbx_strand_id
1 'polypeptide(L)'
;MLVVYVPVLKGKAGEFYALAHTSPAVRRHIRPVMELVPDDQVRDLLETFCDHAMNYVPDHMVLTVDCGALSSARVLEGDVGGPVARVSESLGLRGRPMSPVFRPSDRADVLSEVAQAAAEHGHGACLRVSVPGADAETVPDEGHLHALLASVRLEPEEVDLLLDAGPVTGPSRNTLAFRVLDALKALPGRPWRSVCLASGAFPVNLTGFPRSRATPVVREDARLWRDITERWSGTPLDYGDFGVTHPRMPPRSRGRPDPNMRYTTGSYWQVFVYPKVKSGNDDFFDLSADLVSSPYWPATGADTSWGDERLEDCAVRRRDKAGGATQWRAWATSHHLAVVTSRLARDGVP
;
A
#
# COMPACT_ATOMS: atom_id res chain seq x y z
N MET A 1 -8.77 -20.58 6.00
CA MET A 1 -8.92 -19.38 5.13
C MET A 1 -7.54 -18.88 4.80
N LEU A 2 -7.26 -18.52 3.56
CA LEU A 2 -5.96 -17.97 3.17
C LEU A 2 -5.97 -16.47 3.45
N VAL A 3 -4.94 -15.97 4.15
CA VAL A 3 -4.81 -14.56 4.53
C VAL A 3 -4.63 -13.71 3.27
N VAL A 4 -5.51 -12.74 3.04
CA VAL A 4 -5.39 -11.82 1.90
C VAL A 4 -4.34 -10.76 2.23
N TYR A 5 -3.53 -10.41 1.24
CA TYR A 5 -2.57 -9.31 1.36
C TYR A 5 -3.20 -7.99 0.89
N VAL A 6 -3.09 -6.96 1.71
CA VAL A 6 -3.65 -5.62 1.46
C VAL A 6 -2.51 -4.61 1.38
N PRO A 7 -1.80 -4.51 0.25
CA PRO A 7 -0.74 -3.52 0.09
C PRO A 7 -1.35 -2.11 0.02
N VAL A 8 -0.93 -1.23 0.93
CA VAL A 8 -1.28 0.19 0.95
C VAL A 8 -0.22 0.98 0.17
N LEU A 9 -0.53 1.25 -1.09
CA LEU A 9 0.35 1.87 -2.09
C LEU A 9 0.03 3.35 -2.23
N LYS A 10 1.01 4.16 -2.63
CA LYS A 10 0.88 5.64 -2.73
C LYS A 10 0.29 6.15 -4.05
N GLY A 11 -0.23 5.25 -4.88
CA GLY A 11 -0.83 5.59 -6.17
C GLY A 11 0.14 6.25 -7.15
N LYS A 12 1.45 5.95 -7.08
CA LYS A 12 2.45 6.52 -7.99
C LYS A 12 2.77 5.56 -9.14
N ALA A 13 3.25 6.11 -10.26
CA ALA A 13 3.47 5.37 -11.51
C ALA A 13 4.22 4.02 -11.34
N GLY A 14 5.27 3.98 -10.51
CA GLY A 14 6.03 2.74 -10.28
C GLY A 14 5.20 1.63 -9.63
N GLU A 15 4.27 1.96 -8.74
CA GLU A 15 3.38 0.99 -8.10
C GLU A 15 2.33 0.46 -9.09
N PHE A 16 1.82 1.32 -9.98
CA PHE A 16 0.99 0.90 -11.10
C PHE A 16 1.73 -0.03 -12.06
N TYR A 17 2.99 0.26 -12.39
CA TYR A 17 3.80 -0.63 -13.23
C TYR A 17 4.00 -2.00 -12.57
N ALA A 18 4.17 -2.04 -11.25
CA ALA A 18 4.25 -3.29 -10.51
C ALA A 18 2.93 -4.07 -10.58
N LEU A 19 1.78 -3.41 -10.38
CA LEU A 19 0.45 -4.03 -10.49
C LEU A 19 0.19 -4.61 -11.88
N ALA A 20 0.57 -3.90 -12.95
CA ALA A 20 0.44 -4.38 -14.34
C ALA A 20 1.11 -5.74 -14.57
N HIS A 21 2.23 -5.97 -13.89
CA HIS A 21 3.06 -7.18 -14.06
C HIS A 21 2.90 -8.19 -12.92
N THR A 22 1.90 -8.04 -12.06
CA THR A 22 1.58 -9.06 -11.06
C THR A 22 1.24 -10.38 -11.73
N SER A 23 1.74 -11.49 -11.20
CA SER A 23 1.37 -12.83 -11.68
C SER A 23 -0.08 -13.15 -11.32
N PRO A 24 -0.76 -14.10 -12.02
CA PRO A 24 -2.10 -14.53 -11.65
C PRO A 24 -2.22 -15.02 -10.20
N ALA A 25 -1.18 -15.64 -9.67
CA ALA A 25 -1.12 -16.08 -8.28
C ALA A 25 -1.15 -14.90 -7.30
N VAL A 26 -0.40 -13.83 -7.59
CA VAL A 26 -0.41 -12.61 -6.77
C VAL A 26 -1.77 -11.92 -6.88
N ARG A 27 -2.28 -11.73 -8.10
CA ARG A 27 -3.55 -11.01 -8.36
C ARG A 27 -4.75 -11.58 -7.59
N ARG A 28 -4.81 -12.90 -7.40
CA ARG A 28 -5.92 -13.56 -6.68
C ARG A 28 -5.90 -13.37 -5.16
N HIS A 29 -4.77 -12.94 -4.61
CA HIS A 29 -4.55 -12.88 -3.16
C HIS A 29 -4.20 -11.48 -2.67
N ILE A 30 -4.35 -10.46 -3.52
CA ILE A 30 -4.15 -9.05 -3.13
C ILE A 30 -5.46 -8.25 -3.22
N ARG A 31 -5.65 -7.32 -2.28
CA ARG A 31 -6.62 -6.22 -2.35
C ARG A 31 -5.88 -4.89 -2.21
N PRO A 32 -5.39 -4.29 -3.31
CA PRO A 32 -4.55 -3.10 -3.22
C PRO A 32 -5.37 -1.88 -2.76
N VAL A 33 -4.84 -1.19 -1.75
CA VAL A 33 -5.30 0.15 -1.35
C VAL A 33 -4.40 1.18 -2.02
N MET A 34 -5.00 2.10 -2.75
CA MET A 34 -4.33 3.19 -3.45
C MET A 34 -4.58 4.49 -2.70
N GLU A 35 -3.60 4.88 -1.89
CA GLU A 35 -3.62 6.09 -1.06
C GLU A 35 -3.04 7.28 -1.84
N LEU A 36 -3.93 8.18 -2.28
CA LEU A 36 -3.55 9.29 -3.14
C LEU A 36 -2.72 10.31 -2.35
N VAL A 37 -1.47 10.50 -2.78
CA VAL A 37 -0.57 11.50 -2.19
C VAL A 37 -0.94 12.90 -2.69
N PRO A 38 -1.22 13.85 -1.78
CA PRO A 38 -1.61 15.21 -2.15
C PRO A 38 -0.61 15.91 -3.06
N ASP A 39 -1.15 16.71 -3.98
CA ASP A 39 -0.43 17.66 -4.80
C ASP A 39 -1.23 18.97 -4.87
N ASP A 40 -0.57 20.10 -5.17
CA ASP A 40 -1.24 21.40 -5.30
C ASP A 40 -2.22 21.40 -6.47
N GLN A 41 -1.92 20.63 -7.53
CA GLN A 41 -2.78 20.46 -8.70
C GLN A 41 -3.63 19.21 -8.54
N VAL A 42 -4.64 19.27 -7.65
CA VAL A 42 -5.51 18.12 -7.35
C VAL A 42 -6.15 17.55 -8.61
N ARG A 43 -6.64 18.39 -9.53
CA ARG A 43 -7.23 17.92 -10.80
C ARG A 43 -6.27 17.04 -11.60
N ASP A 44 -5.06 17.53 -11.84
CA ASP A 44 -4.06 16.83 -12.66
C ASP A 44 -3.56 15.56 -11.96
N LEU A 45 -3.50 15.58 -10.62
CA LEU A 45 -3.26 14.40 -9.80
C LEU A 45 -4.33 13.32 -10.02
N LEU A 46 -5.61 13.70 -9.95
CA LEU A 46 -6.72 12.75 -10.14
C LEU A 46 -6.76 12.20 -11.57
N GLU A 47 -6.55 13.05 -12.57
CA GLU A 47 -6.49 12.65 -13.98
C GLU A 47 -5.33 11.66 -14.21
N THR A 48 -4.13 12.00 -13.72
CA THR A 48 -2.95 11.12 -13.80
C THR A 48 -3.19 9.79 -13.10
N PHE A 49 -3.82 9.80 -11.93
CA PHE A 49 -4.18 8.58 -11.20
C PHE A 49 -5.12 7.69 -12.02
N CYS A 50 -6.18 8.27 -12.58
CA CYS A 50 -7.17 7.53 -13.37
C CYS A 50 -6.57 6.98 -14.67
N ASP A 51 -5.70 7.75 -15.33
CA ASP A 51 -5.00 7.29 -16.53
C ASP A 51 -4.03 6.16 -16.21
N HIS A 52 -3.33 6.23 -15.07
CA HIS A 52 -2.51 5.11 -14.63
C HIS A 52 -3.34 3.87 -14.29
N ALA A 53 -4.45 4.03 -13.59
CA ALA A 53 -5.36 2.93 -13.30
C ALA A 53 -5.87 2.27 -14.59
N MET A 54 -6.29 3.09 -15.57
CA MET A 54 -6.77 2.63 -16.87
C MET A 54 -5.72 1.81 -17.63
N ASN A 55 -4.48 2.29 -17.65
CA ASN A 55 -3.42 1.74 -18.49
C ASN A 55 -2.68 0.55 -17.87
N TYR A 56 -2.66 0.46 -16.53
CA TYR A 56 -1.76 -0.46 -15.84
C TYR A 56 -2.45 -1.40 -14.84
N VAL A 57 -3.67 -1.13 -14.42
CA VAL A 57 -4.36 -2.05 -13.48
C VAL A 57 -4.98 -3.19 -14.28
N PRO A 58 -4.72 -4.45 -13.91
CA PRO A 58 -5.34 -5.60 -14.56
C PRO A 58 -6.86 -5.50 -14.60
N ASP A 59 -7.45 -5.98 -15.70
CA ASP A 59 -8.91 -6.01 -15.86
C ASP A 59 -9.57 -6.75 -14.69
N HIS A 60 -10.70 -6.21 -14.22
CA HIS A 60 -11.47 -6.71 -13.07
C HIS A 60 -10.79 -6.65 -11.70
N MET A 61 -9.55 -6.15 -11.59
CA MET A 61 -8.97 -5.85 -10.28
C MET A 61 -9.66 -4.63 -9.69
N VAL A 62 -10.34 -4.82 -8.54
CA VAL A 62 -10.95 -3.73 -7.78
C VAL A 62 -9.84 -2.98 -7.02
N LEU A 63 -9.73 -1.68 -7.25
CA LEU A 63 -8.86 -0.82 -6.46
C LEU A 63 -9.63 -0.27 -5.26
N THR A 64 -9.09 -0.45 -4.05
CA THR A 64 -9.58 0.31 -2.90
C THR A 64 -8.95 1.70 -2.96
N VAL A 65 -9.72 2.76 -3.16
CA VAL A 65 -9.17 4.11 -3.44
C VAL A 65 -9.35 5.01 -2.23
N ASP A 66 -8.23 5.54 -1.72
CA ASP A 66 -8.21 6.42 -0.56
C ASP A 66 -7.83 7.85 -0.93
N CYS A 67 -8.83 8.72 -0.89
CA CYS A 67 -8.70 10.15 -1.13
C CYS A 67 -8.55 10.98 0.15
N GLY A 68 -8.49 10.36 1.34
CA GLY A 68 -8.65 11.09 2.61
C GLY A 68 -7.52 12.06 2.97
N ALA A 69 -6.41 12.05 2.23
CA ALA A 69 -5.36 13.07 2.37
C ALA A 69 -5.57 14.28 1.47
N LEU A 70 -6.46 14.20 0.48
CA LEU A 70 -6.80 15.29 -0.42
C LEU A 70 -7.75 16.26 0.28
N SER A 71 -7.70 17.54 -0.11
CA SER A 71 -8.68 18.49 0.43
C SER A 71 -10.07 18.11 -0.08
N SER A 72 -11.07 18.18 0.81
CA SER A 72 -12.48 17.99 0.45
C SER A 72 -13.08 19.19 -0.31
N ALA A 73 -12.23 20.10 -0.80
CA ALA A 73 -12.67 21.20 -1.64
C ALA A 73 -13.12 20.67 -3.00
N ARG A 74 -14.04 21.39 -3.64
CA ARG A 74 -14.40 21.12 -5.04
C ARG A 74 -13.12 21.13 -5.88
N VAL A 75 -12.98 20.12 -6.74
CA VAL A 75 -11.77 19.95 -7.57
C VAL A 75 -11.62 21.09 -8.57
N LEU A 76 -12.74 21.65 -9.04
CA LEU A 76 -12.79 22.88 -9.83
C LEU A 76 -13.87 23.82 -9.31
N GLU A 77 -13.67 25.12 -9.55
CA GLU A 77 -14.68 26.14 -9.30
C GLU A 77 -15.91 25.90 -10.20
N GLY A 78 -17.08 25.73 -9.60
CA GLY A 78 -18.32 25.41 -10.31
C GLY A 78 -18.62 23.91 -10.47
N ASP A 79 -17.66 23.02 -10.24
CA ASP A 79 -17.90 21.57 -10.27
C ASP A 79 -18.82 21.13 -9.10
N VAL A 80 -19.50 20.02 -9.31
CA VAL A 80 -20.21 19.27 -8.28
C VAL A 80 -19.31 18.10 -7.86
N GLY A 81 -19.04 17.97 -6.56
CA GLY A 81 -18.26 16.87 -6.00
C GLY A 81 -16.78 17.18 -5.76
N GLY A 82 -16.24 16.51 -4.76
CA GLY A 82 -14.84 16.48 -4.36
C GLY A 82 -14.09 15.30 -4.98
N PRO A 83 -12.91 14.98 -4.41
CA PRO A 83 -12.01 13.99 -5.02
C PRO A 83 -12.59 12.58 -5.18
N VAL A 84 -13.43 12.10 -4.25
CA VAL A 84 -13.99 10.75 -4.31
C VAL A 84 -14.95 10.64 -5.49
N ALA A 85 -15.86 11.60 -5.63
CA ALA A 85 -16.80 11.63 -6.75
C ALA A 85 -16.07 11.67 -8.11
N ARG A 86 -15.03 12.51 -8.24
CA ARG A 86 -14.30 12.66 -9.52
C ARG A 86 -13.52 11.40 -9.89
N VAL A 87 -12.90 10.73 -8.93
CA VAL A 87 -12.23 9.44 -9.21
C VAL A 87 -13.25 8.35 -9.53
N SER A 88 -14.39 8.30 -8.82
CA SER A 88 -15.49 7.36 -9.08
C SER A 88 -15.99 7.46 -10.52
N GLU A 89 -16.40 8.66 -10.93
CA GLU A 89 -16.92 8.95 -12.26
C GLU A 89 -15.90 8.56 -13.34
N SER A 90 -14.66 9.03 -13.17
CA SER A 90 -13.56 8.85 -14.10
C SER A 90 -13.17 7.38 -14.30
N LEU A 91 -13.12 6.59 -13.23
CA LEU A 91 -12.84 5.15 -13.29
C LEU A 91 -14.05 4.37 -13.81
N GLY A 92 -15.27 4.73 -13.41
CA GLY A 92 -16.51 4.11 -13.89
C GLY A 92 -16.66 4.24 -15.40
N LEU A 93 -16.45 5.43 -15.97
CA LEU A 93 -16.46 5.68 -17.42
C LEU A 93 -15.39 4.87 -18.18
N ARG A 94 -14.31 4.49 -17.50
CA ARG A 94 -13.21 3.68 -18.06
C ARG A 94 -13.36 2.18 -17.79
N GLY A 95 -14.48 1.75 -17.19
CA GLY A 95 -14.71 0.35 -16.85
C GLY A 95 -13.74 -0.20 -15.80
N ARG A 96 -13.21 0.67 -14.93
CA ARG A 96 -12.29 0.31 -13.85
C ARG A 96 -13.03 0.31 -12.52
N PRO A 97 -13.22 -0.87 -11.88
CA PRO A 97 -13.96 -0.93 -10.62
C PRO A 97 -13.13 -0.36 -9.46
N MET A 98 -13.78 0.38 -8.57
CA MET A 98 -13.19 0.82 -7.31
C MET A 98 -14.09 0.59 -6.10
N SER A 99 -13.46 0.54 -4.93
CA SER A 99 -14.11 0.60 -3.62
C SER A 99 -13.61 1.86 -2.91
N PRO A 100 -14.46 2.86 -2.60
CA PRO A 100 -14.02 4.07 -1.91
C PRO A 100 -13.61 3.78 -0.46
N VAL A 101 -12.59 4.48 0.04
CA VAL A 101 -12.24 4.50 1.47
C VAL A 101 -12.93 5.65 2.18
N PHE A 102 -13.40 5.42 3.40
CA PHE A 102 -13.92 6.43 4.31
C PHE A 102 -13.43 6.22 5.74
N ARG A 103 -13.56 7.24 6.58
CA ARG A 103 -13.07 7.30 7.96
C ARG A 103 -14.18 7.76 8.92
N PRO A 104 -14.06 7.45 10.22
CA PRO A 104 -14.97 7.98 11.23
C PRO A 104 -15.01 9.51 11.30
N SER A 105 -13.92 10.19 10.95
CA SER A 105 -13.80 11.65 10.98
C SER A 105 -14.16 12.34 9.66
N ASP A 106 -14.57 11.59 8.63
CA ASP A 106 -14.96 12.18 7.35
C ASP A 106 -16.24 13.01 7.48
N ARG A 107 -16.27 14.13 6.76
CA ARG A 107 -17.41 15.04 6.72
C ARG A 107 -18.60 14.42 5.96
N ALA A 108 -19.81 14.90 6.24
CA ALA A 108 -21.04 14.43 5.61
C ALA A 108 -21.03 14.54 4.06
N ASP A 109 -20.37 15.54 3.49
CA ASP A 109 -20.22 15.66 2.03
C ASP A 109 -19.33 14.56 1.45
N VAL A 110 -18.20 14.26 2.11
CA VAL A 110 -17.33 13.13 1.72
C VAL A 110 -18.06 11.79 1.86
N LEU A 111 -18.79 11.58 2.96
CA LEU A 111 -19.58 10.35 3.16
C LEU A 111 -20.67 10.19 2.08
N SER A 112 -21.28 11.28 1.63
CA SER A 112 -22.23 11.26 0.52
C SER A 112 -21.57 10.85 -0.81
N GLU A 113 -20.34 11.32 -1.09
CA GLU A 113 -19.59 10.89 -2.28
C GLU A 113 -19.21 9.41 -2.21
N VAL A 114 -18.78 8.94 -1.03
CA VAL A 114 -18.50 7.51 -0.78
C VAL A 114 -19.75 6.67 -1.03
N ALA A 115 -20.91 7.10 -0.54
CA ALA A 115 -22.18 6.41 -0.74
C ALA A 115 -22.56 6.32 -2.23
N GLN A 116 -22.31 7.37 -3.02
CA GLN A 116 -22.56 7.37 -4.46
C GLN A 116 -21.59 6.45 -5.18
N ALA A 117 -20.30 6.56 -4.90
CA ALA A 117 -19.27 5.71 -5.50
C ALA A 117 -19.49 4.22 -5.19
N ALA A 118 -19.85 3.88 -3.95
CA ALA A 118 -20.14 2.50 -3.58
C ALA A 118 -21.33 1.93 -4.37
N ALA A 119 -22.39 2.73 -4.57
CA ALA A 119 -23.57 2.34 -5.35
C ALA A 119 -23.26 2.21 -6.86
N GLU A 120 -22.46 3.12 -7.42
CA GLU A 120 -22.06 3.11 -8.83
C GLU A 120 -21.20 1.90 -9.19
N HIS A 121 -20.24 1.56 -8.31
CA HIS A 121 -19.27 0.50 -8.57
C HIS A 121 -19.73 -0.88 -8.09
N GLY A 122 -20.67 -0.96 -7.14
CA GLY A 122 -21.21 -2.24 -6.65
C GLY A 122 -20.21 -3.11 -5.89
N HIS A 123 -19.14 -2.50 -5.36
CA HIS A 123 -18.07 -3.18 -4.64
C HIS A 123 -17.97 -2.78 -3.16
N GLY A 124 -19.02 -2.18 -2.61
CA GLY A 124 -19.05 -1.72 -1.22
C GLY A 124 -18.05 -0.60 -0.94
N ALA A 125 -17.51 -0.54 0.27
CA ALA A 125 -16.52 0.47 0.67
C ALA A 125 -15.51 -0.09 1.68
N CYS A 126 -14.47 0.68 1.97
CA CYS A 126 -13.48 0.34 2.99
C CYS A 126 -13.51 1.38 4.12
N LEU A 127 -13.86 0.95 5.33
CA LEU A 127 -13.75 1.78 6.53
C LEU A 127 -12.33 1.70 7.07
N ARG A 128 -11.58 2.81 7.00
CA ARG A 128 -10.23 2.91 7.58
C ARG A 128 -10.30 3.55 8.96
N VAL A 129 -9.90 2.80 9.99
CA VAL A 129 -9.85 3.26 11.37
C VAL A 129 -8.40 3.31 11.82
N SER A 130 -7.93 4.47 12.26
CA SER A 130 -6.59 4.60 12.84
C SER A 130 -6.58 4.01 14.25
N VAL A 131 -5.54 3.25 14.59
CA VAL A 131 -5.30 2.84 15.97
C VAL A 131 -4.94 4.09 16.79
N PRO A 132 -5.67 4.40 17.87
CA PRO A 132 -5.42 5.60 18.64
C PRO A 132 -3.98 5.66 19.17
N GLY A 133 -3.33 6.80 18.96
CA GLY A 133 -2.14 7.21 19.71
C GLY A 133 -2.46 7.56 21.17
N ALA A 134 -1.45 7.99 21.93
CA ALA A 134 -1.67 8.47 23.29
C ALA A 134 -2.55 9.74 23.33
N ASP A 135 -2.53 10.53 22.26
CA ASP A 135 -3.18 11.83 22.15
C ASP A 135 -4.19 11.89 20.97
N ALA A 136 -4.67 10.74 20.47
CA ALA A 136 -5.44 10.65 19.22
C ALA A 136 -6.93 10.34 19.43
N GLU A 137 -7.72 10.52 18.36
CA GLU A 137 -9.14 10.14 18.27
C GLU A 137 -9.40 8.71 18.77
N THR A 138 -10.51 8.51 19.49
CA THR A 138 -10.95 7.20 19.95
C THR A 138 -11.50 6.38 18.79
N VAL A 139 -11.40 5.05 18.90
CA VAL A 139 -12.15 4.12 18.05
C VAL A 139 -13.64 4.48 18.10
N PRO A 140 -14.38 4.49 16.98
CA PRO A 140 -15.80 4.81 16.98
C PRO A 140 -16.58 3.83 17.86
N ASP A 141 -17.46 4.35 18.71
CA ASP A 141 -18.42 3.53 19.44
C ASP A 141 -19.52 2.99 18.51
N GLU A 142 -20.37 2.11 19.04
CA GLU A 142 -21.45 1.45 18.28
C GLU A 142 -22.46 2.44 17.67
N GLY A 143 -22.76 3.54 18.36
CA GLY A 143 -23.71 4.55 17.88
C GLY A 143 -23.12 5.37 16.73
N HIS A 144 -21.87 5.79 16.86
CA HIS A 144 -21.14 6.47 15.80
C HIS A 144 -20.98 5.56 14.58
N LEU A 145 -20.61 4.30 14.79
CA LEU A 145 -20.45 3.33 13.71
C LEU A 145 -21.75 3.07 12.95
N HIS A 146 -22.88 2.96 13.64
CA HIS A 146 -24.19 2.85 13.02
C HIS A 146 -24.53 4.09 12.17
N ALA A 147 -24.26 5.29 12.68
CA ALA A 147 -24.49 6.54 11.94
C ALA A 147 -23.58 6.66 10.70
N LEU A 148 -22.32 6.20 10.78
CA LEU A 148 -21.39 6.17 9.65
C LEU A 148 -21.88 5.24 8.55
N LEU A 149 -22.25 4.01 8.89
CA LEU A 149 -22.78 3.03 7.94
C LEU A 149 -24.08 3.51 7.28
N ALA A 150 -24.98 4.11 8.05
CA ALA A 150 -26.19 4.73 7.51
C ALA A 150 -25.89 5.87 6.53
N SER A 151 -24.85 6.67 6.80
CA SER A 151 -24.44 7.77 5.92
C SER A 151 -23.88 7.29 4.59
N VAL A 152 -23.13 6.18 4.59
CA VAL A 152 -22.62 5.57 3.35
C VAL A 152 -23.61 4.60 2.70
N ARG A 153 -24.73 4.29 3.36
CA ARG A 153 -25.80 3.38 2.91
C ARG A 153 -25.30 1.97 2.61
N LEU A 154 -24.48 1.43 3.51
CA LEU A 154 -23.92 0.07 3.41
C LEU A 154 -24.16 -0.71 4.70
N GLU A 155 -24.36 -2.01 4.55
CA GLU A 155 -24.34 -2.95 5.66
C GLU A 155 -22.89 -3.39 6.00
N PRO A 156 -22.61 -3.86 7.23
CA PRO A 156 -21.25 -4.29 7.60
C PRO A 156 -20.63 -5.33 6.66
N GLU A 157 -21.44 -6.26 6.13
CA GLU A 157 -21.04 -7.31 5.19
C GLU A 157 -20.57 -6.77 3.83
N GLU A 158 -20.83 -5.51 3.54
CA GLU A 158 -20.40 -4.80 2.33
C GLU A 158 -19.14 -3.95 2.57
N VAL A 159 -18.66 -3.90 3.81
CA VAL A 159 -17.55 -3.02 4.22
C VAL A 159 -16.30 -3.82 4.60
N ASP A 160 -15.18 -3.48 3.98
CA ASP A 160 -13.86 -3.93 4.43
C ASP A 160 -13.38 -3.03 5.57
N LEU A 161 -13.03 -3.60 6.72
CA LEU A 161 -12.47 -2.87 7.84
C LEU A 161 -10.94 -2.89 7.76
N LEU A 162 -10.32 -1.72 7.58
CA LEU A 162 -8.88 -1.53 7.60
C LEU A 162 -8.46 -0.84 8.91
N LEU A 163 -7.93 -1.61 9.85
CA LEU A 163 -7.34 -1.08 11.08
C LEU A 163 -5.89 -0.65 10.81
N ASP A 164 -5.64 0.66 10.77
CA ASP A 164 -4.35 1.25 10.46
C ASP A 164 -3.58 1.58 11.74
N ALA A 165 -2.57 0.76 12.05
CA ALA A 165 -1.68 0.95 13.19
C ALA A 165 -0.54 1.96 12.91
N GLY A 166 -0.41 2.43 11.67
CA GLY A 166 0.60 3.40 11.27
C GLY A 166 2.04 2.88 11.38
N PRO A 167 3.02 3.77 11.67
CA PRO A 167 4.43 3.40 11.73
C PRO A 167 4.76 2.55 12.97
N VAL A 168 5.50 1.46 12.74
CA VAL A 168 6.01 0.59 13.79
C VAL A 168 7.53 0.49 13.73
N THR A 169 8.15 0.51 14.90
CA THR A 169 9.59 0.34 15.10
C THR A 169 9.82 -0.70 16.17
N GLY A 170 11.03 -1.28 16.25
CA GLY A 170 11.38 -2.23 17.31
C GLY A 170 11.04 -1.72 18.73
N PRO A 171 11.44 -0.48 19.09
CA PRO A 171 11.10 0.09 20.39
C PRO A 171 9.60 0.32 20.62
N SER A 172 8.81 0.63 19.59
CA SER A 172 7.38 0.94 19.73
C SER A 172 6.46 -0.28 19.59
N ARG A 173 6.96 -1.42 19.10
CA ARG A 173 6.14 -2.58 18.73
C ARG A 173 5.27 -3.11 19.86
N ASN A 174 5.84 -3.32 21.04
CA ASN A 174 5.09 -3.90 22.17
C ASN A 174 3.94 -2.99 22.63
N THR A 175 4.20 -1.69 22.78
CA THR A 175 3.17 -0.71 23.14
C THR A 175 2.09 -0.61 22.06
N LEU A 176 2.49 -0.62 20.78
CA LEU A 176 1.54 -0.60 19.67
C LEU A 176 0.69 -1.88 19.63
N ALA A 177 1.26 -3.04 19.95
CA ALA A 177 0.52 -4.30 19.98
C ALA A 177 -0.62 -4.28 21.01
N PHE A 178 -0.40 -3.71 22.20
CA PHE A 178 -1.47 -3.52 23.18
C PHE A 178 -2.59 -2.63 22.64
N ARG A 179 -2.24 -1.50 22.02
CA ARG A 179 -3.23 -0.57 21.45
C ARG A 179 -4.03 -1.18 20.30
N VAL A 180 -3.39 -1.99 19.45
CA VAL A 180 -4.07 -2.72 18.39
C VAL A 180 -5.07 -3.71 18.98
N LEU A 181 -4.69 -4.49 20.00
CA LEU A 181 -5.61 -5.42 20.67
C LEU A 181 -6.78 -4.71 21.33
N ASP A 182 -6.54 -3.56 21.97
CA ASP A 182 -7.61 -2.78 22.59
C ASP A 182 -8.54 -2.18 21.54
N ALA A 183 -8.01 -1.69 20.41
CA ALA A 183 -8.81 -1.22 19.28
C ALA A 183 -9.66 -2.34 18.66
N LEU A 184 -9.09 -3.54 18.47
CA LEU A 184 -9.83 -4.71 17.98
C LEU A 184 -10.96 -5.13 18.92
N LYS A 185 -10.77 -5.03 20.23
CA LYS A 185 -11.82 -5.32 21.23
C LYS A 185 -12.89 -4.23 21.29
N ALA A 186 -12.50 -2.96 21.10
CA ALA A 186 -13.40 -1.82 21.17
C ALA A 186 -14.29 -1.71 19.92
N LEU A 187 -13.78 -2.13 18.75
CA LEU A 187 -14.57 -2.20 17.53
C LEU A 187 -15.70 -3.22 17.71
N PRO A 188 -16.96 -2.82 17.56
CA PRO A 188 -18.09 -3.71 17.70
C PRO A 188 -17.96 -4.92 16.77
N GLY A 189 -18.19 -6.12 17.32
CA GLY A 189 -18.17 -7.36 16.56
C GLY A 189 -19.29 -7.34 15.52
N ARG A 190 -18.94 -7.00 14.28
CA ARG A 190 -19.83 -6.98 13.13
C ARG A 190 -19.33 -7.95 12.06
N PRO A 191 -20.21 -8.46 11.21
CA PRO A 191 -19.86 -9.35 10.11
C PRO A 191 -19.22 -8.55 8.95
N TRP A 192 -18.13 -7.83 9.24
CA TRP A 192 -17.36 -7.12 8.22
C TRP A 192 -17.00 -8.05 7.07
N ARG A 193 -17.04 -7.54 5.83
CA ARG A 193 -16.64 -8.30 4.64
C ARG A 193 -15.22 -8.86 4.79
N SER A 194 -14.34 -8.03 5.35
CA SER A 194 -12.99 -8.42 5.74
C SER A 194 -12.49 -7.53 6.88
N VAL A 195 -11.49 -8.01 7.61
CA VAL A 195 -10.80 -7.23 8.64
C VAL A 195 -9.30 -7.32 8.36
N CYS A 196 -8.64 -6.18 8.13
CA CYS A 196 -7.22 -6.10 7.82
C CYS A 196 -6.50 -5.26 8.87
N LEU A 197 -5.35 -5.75 9.35
CA LEU A 197 -4.43 -4.96 10.16
C LEU A 197 -3.28 -4.45 9.28
N ALA A 198 -3.19 -3.12 9.13
CA ALA A 198 -2.12 -2.47 8.39
C ALA A 198 -1.10 -1.78 9.32
N SER A 199 0.18 -1.95 9.04
CA SER A 199 1.26 -1.19 9.70
C SER A 199 2.49 -1.08 8.78
N GLY A 200 3.39 -0.13 9.02
CA GLY A 200 4.59 0.02 8.19
C GLY A 200 5.87 0.25 8.98
N ALA A 201 6.93 -0.49 8.68
CA ALA A 201 8.24 -0.31 9.32
C ALA A 201 9.33 0.30 8.41
N PHE A 202 9.04 0.56 7.13
CA PHE A 202 10.08 1.05 6.22
C PHE A 202 10.54 2.47 6.64
N PRO A 203 11.87 2.75 6.71
CA PRO A 203 12.41 4.04 7.12
C PRO A 203 11.90 5.22 6.30
N VAL A 204 11.83 6.40 6.94
CA VAL A 204 11.37 7.66 6.32
C VAL A 204 12.18 8.00 5.07
N ASN A 205 13.49 7.79 5.14
CA ASN A 205 14.41 8.00 4.04
C ASN A 205 15.61 7.05 4.16
N LEU A 206 16.48 7.08 3.16
CA LEU A 206 17.68 6.26 3.08
C LEU A 206 18.95 7.05 3.50
N THR A 207 18.77 8.20 4.17
CA THR A 207 19.90 9.02 4.61
C THR A 207 20.73 8.25 5.63
N GLY A 208 22.04 8.28 5.47
CA GLY A 208 22.97 7.57 6.36
C GLY A 208 23.11 6.07 6.09
N PHE A 209 22.38 5.51 5.13
CA PHE A 209 22.60 4.12 4.73
C PHE A 209 24.02 3.96 4.13
N PRO A 210 24.78 2.94 4.57
CA PRO A 210 26.05 2.59 3.94
C PRO A 210 25.88 2.37 2.45
N ARG A 211 26.85 2.86 1.66
CA ARG A 211 26.82 2.71 0.21
C ARG A 211 27.45 1.39 -0.24
N SER A 212 27.00 0.91 -1.40
CA SER A 212 27.58 -0.24 -2.11
C SER A 212 27.59 -1.54 -1.30
N ARG A 213 26.59 -1.73 -0.42
CA ARG A 213 26.34 -2.97 0.31
C ARG A 213 24.88 -3.09 0.74
N ALA A 214 24.44 -4.31 1.03
CA ALA A 214 23.15 -4.55 1.66
C ALA A 214 23.12 -4.03 3.10
N THR A 215 22.04 -3.34 3.46
CA THR A 215 21.74 -2.93 4.83
C THR A 215 20.42 -3.55 5.25
N PRO A 216 20.39 -4.45 6.26
CA PRO A 216 19.16 -5.08 6.69
C PRO A 216 18.27 -4.09 7.45
N VAL A 217 16.99 -4.07 7.10
CA VAL A 217 15.94 -3.31 7.77
C VAL A 217 14.87 -4.31 8.19
N VAL A 218 14.56 -4.37 9.48
CA VAL A 218 13.59 -5.33 10.00
C VAL A 218 12.16 -4.95 9.57
N ARG A 219 11.39 -5.94 9.13
CA ARG A 219 9.93 -5.81 8.93
C ARG A 219 9.20 -5.91 10.25
N GLU A 220 9.24 -4.84 11.04
CA GLU A 220 8.51 -4.77 12.31
C GLU A 220 6.99 -4.77 12.11
N ASP A 221 6.50 -4.41 10.91
CA ASP A 221 5.10 -4.60 10.48
C ASP A 221 4.68 -6.07 10.46
N ALA A 222 5.47 -6.93 9.79
CA ALA A 222 5.26 -8.37 9.77
C ALA A 222 5.36 -9.01 11.16
N ARG A 223 6.25 -8.49 12.01
CA ARG A 223 6.37 -8.96 13.41
C ARG A 223 5.17 -8.53 14.25
N LEU A 224 4.72 -7.29 14.12
CA LEU A 224 3.53 -6.78 14.80
C LEU A 224 2.30 -7.61 14.42
N TRP A 225 2.08 -7.86 13.13
CA TRP A 225 0.93 -8.65 12.69
C TRP A 225 0.93 -10.04 13.32
N ARG A 226 2.09 -10.73 13.32
CA ARG A 226 2.23 -12.04 13.97
C ARG A 226 1.94 -11.98 15.48
N ASP A 227 2.53 -11.01 16.18
CA ASP A 227 2.29 -10.78 17.63
C ASP A 227 0.78 -10.62 17.92
N ILE A 228 0.03 -9.99 17.02
CA ILE A 228 -1.43 -9.82 17.15
C ILE A 228 -2.17 -11.10 16.83
N THR A 229 -1.88 -11.77 15.72
CA THR A 229 -2.58 -13.00 15.32
C THR A 229 -2.40 -14.16 16.31
N GLU A 230 -1.30 -14.18 17.06
CA GLU A 230 -1.07 -15.17 18.13
C GLU A 230 -1.93 -14.89 19.38
N ARG A 231 -2.40 -13.65 19.57
CA ARG A 231 -3.13 -13.20 20.77
C ARG A 231 -4.60 -12.92 20.52
N TRP A 232 -4.97 -12.66 19.27
CA TRP A 232 -6.33 -12.33 18.86
C TRP A 232 -7.11 -13.59 18.48
N SER A 233 -8.28 -13.79 19.10
CA SER A 233 -9.15 -14.95 18.87
C SER A 233 -10.47 -14.61 18.18
N GLY A 234 -10.64 -13.37 17.71
CA GLY A 234 -11.84 -12.94 16.99
C GLY A 234 -11.78 -13.22 15.48
N THR A 235 -12.39 -12.35 14.67
CA THR A 235 -12.38 -12.48 13.21
C THR A 235 -10.96 -12.59 12.68
N PRO A 236 -10.66 -13.55 11.78
CA PRO A 236 -9.35 -13.67 11.15
C PRO A 236 -8.92 -12.35 10.50
N LEU A 237 -7.65 -12.01 10.65
CA LEU A 237 -7.08 -10.76 10.14
C LEU A 237 -6.35 -11.01 8.82
N ASP A 238 -6.67 -10.21 7.82
CA ASP A 238 -5.83 -10.01 6.65
C ASP A 238 -4.57 -9.20 7.02
N TYR A 239 -3.53 -9.34 6.21
CA TYR A 239 -2.26 -8.64 6.41
C TYR A 239 -2.17 -7.41 5.52
N GLY A 240 -1.93 -6.24 6.11
CA GLY A 240 -1.63 -5.02 5.37
C GLY A 240 -0.28 -4.43 5.74
N ASP A 241 0.40 -3.87 4.74
CA ASP A 241 1.57 -3.01 4.95
C ASP A 241 1.63 -1.90 3.92
N PHE A 242 2.65 -1.04 4.04
CA PHE A 242 2.89 0.08 3.13
C PHE A 242 3.97 -0.25 2.10
N GLY A 243 4.13 -1.54 1.81
CA GLY A 243 5.10 -2.09 0.88
C GLY A 243 6.53 -1.69 1.21
N VAL A 244 7.23 -1.23 0.17
CA VAL A 244 8.62 -0.76 0.25
C VAL A 244 8.73 0.75 0.54
N THR A 245 7.73 1.36 1.17
CA THR A 245 7.67 2.80 1.44
C THR A 245 7.26 3.08 2.89
N HIS A 246 7.67 4.24 3.42
CA HIS A 246 7.26 4.66 4.75
C HIS A 246 5.72 4.88 4.80
N PRO A 247 5.03 4.49 5.89
CA PRO A 247 3.57 4.55 5.98
C PRO A 247 2.98 5.97 5.91
N ARG A 248 3.64 6.95 6.52
CA ARG A 248 3.20 8.36 6.43
C ARG A 248 3.26 8.91 5.00
N MET A 249 2.45 9.93 4.75
CA MET A 249 2.51 10.71 3.52
C MET A 249 3.94 11.20 3.27
N PRO A 250 4.49 10.92 2.08
CA PRO A 250 5.82 11.40 1.77
C PRO A 250 5.79 12.92 1.65
N PRO A 251 6.82 13.63 2.16
CA PRO A 251 6.98 15.04 1.79
C PRO A 251 7.19 15.13 0.28
N ARG A 252 6.89 16.30 -0.30
CA ARG A 252 7.23 16.58 -1.70
C ARG A 252 8.72 16.31 -1.94
N SER A 253 9.00 15.37 -2.84
CA SER A 253 10.36 14.96 -3.13
C SER A 253 11.12 16.11 -3.80
N ARG A 254 12.30 16.44 -3.26
CA ARG A 254 13.24 17.36 -3.90
C ARG A 254 14.40 16.55 -4.46
N GLY A 255 14.49 16.47 -5.79
CA GLY A 255 15.62 15.85 -6.49
C GLY A 255 15.41 14.40 -6.90
N ARG A 256 16.40 13.86 -7.61
CA ARG A 256 16.41 12.47 -8.06
C ARG A 256 17.14 11.63 -7.01
N PRO A 257 16.56 10.53 -6.50
CA PRO A 257 17.24 9.69 -5.53
C PRO A 257 18.48 9.06 -6.17
N ASP A 258 19.42 8.71 -5.30
CA ASP A 258 20.53 7.85 -5.68
C ASP A 258 20.01 6.45 -6.05
N PRO A 259 20.73 5.70 -6.91
CA PRO A 259 20.44 4.29 -7.18
C PRO A 259 20.21 3.50 -5.90
N ASN A 260 19.02 2.92 -5.75
CA ASN A 260 18.68 2.14 -4.57
C ASN A 260 17.71 1.01 -4.89
N MET A 261 17.80 -0.06 -4.11
CA MET A 261 16.86 -1.17 -4.13
C MET A 261 16.41 -1.51 -2.72
N ARG A 262 15.12 -1.79 -2.57
CA ARG A 262 14.46 -2.13 -1.31
C ARG A 262 13.95 -3.56 -1.44
N TYR A 263 14.82 -4.53 -1.19
CA TYR A 263 14.62 -5.93 -1.59
C TYR A 263 14.09 -6.78 -0.44
N THR A 264 13.03 -7.56 -0.60
CA THR A 264 12.37 -8.24 0.54
C THR A 264 12.80 -9.70 0.65
N THR A 265 13.38 -10.09 1.79
CA THR A 265 13.87 -11.47 1.99
C THR A 265 13.07 -12.24 3.06
N GLY A 266 11.85 -11.78 3.38
CA GLY A 266 10.99 -12.32 4.44
C GLY A 266 10.90 -11.38 5.63
N SER A 267 11.67 -11.63 6.70
CA SER A 267 11.68 -10.81 7.93
C SER A 267 12.38 -9.45 7.79
N TYR A 268 13.00 -9.19 6.63
CA TYR A 268 13.81 -8.00 6.39
C TYR A 268 13.54 -7.45 4.98
N TRP A 269 13.81 -6.16 4.83
CA TRP A 269 14.31 -5.62 3.58
C TRP A 269 15.83 -5.59 3.60
N GLN A 270 16.47 -6.03 2.53
CA GLN A 270 17.87 -5.76 2.22
C GLN A 270 17.91 -4.50 1.35
N VAL A 271 18.36 -3.40 1.95
CA VAL A 271 18.39 -2.11 1.28
C VAL A 271 19.78 -1.87 0.72
N PHE A 272 19.86 -1.71 -0.59
CA PHE A 272 21.07 -1.34 -1.30
C PHE A 272 20.97 0.13 -1.67
N VAL A 273 22.03 0.90 -1.43
CA VAL A 273 22.14 2.30 -1.84
C VAL A 273 23.50 2.48 -2.50
N TYR A 274 23.53 2.92 -3.75
CA TYR A 274 24.77 3.13 -4.50
C TYR A 274 25.01 4.63 -4.65
N PRO A 275 26.27 5.06 -4.84
CA PRO A 275 26.52 6.43 -5.19
C PRO A 275 25.98 6.70 -6.61
N LYS A 276 25.88 7.97 -6.99
CA LYS A 276 25.45 8.38 -8.33
C LYS A 276 26.60 9.06 -9.05
N VAL A 277 27.59 8.25 -9.43
CA VAL A 277 28.86 8.73 -10.02
C VAL A 277 28.87 8.49 -11.52
N LYS A 278 28.30 7.38 -11.98
CA LYS A 278 28.27 7.02 -13.40
C LYS A 278 27.14 7.74 -14.12
N SER A 279 27.37 8.04 -15.39
CA SER A 279 26.35 8.61 -16.28
C SER A 279 25.13 7.69 -16.38
N GLY A 280 23.94 8.24 -16.59
CA GLY A 280 22.76 7.41 -16.88
C GLY A 280 22.23 6.57 -15.71
N ASN A 281 22.68 6.83 -14.47
CA ASN A 281 22.45 5.99 -13.29
C ASN A 281 23.08 4.59 -13.38
N ASP A 282 24.17 4.44 -14.14
CA ASP A 282 24.81 3.15 -14.38
C ASP A 282 25.33 2.44 -13.13
N ASP A 283 25.51 3.14 -12.00
CA ASP A 283 25.77 2.52 -10.70
C ASP A 283 24.66 1.54 -10.28
N PHE A 284 23.44 1.68 -10.84
CA PHE A 284 22.36 0.73 -10.62
C PHE A 284 22.60 -0.63 -11.30
N PHE A 285 23.37 -0.69 -12.38
CA PHE A 285 23.76 -1.97 -12.97
C PHE A 285 24.67 -2.76 -12.03
N ASP A 286 25.63 -2.07 -11.40
CA ASP A 286 26.51 -2.68 -10.39
C ASP A 286 25.69 -3.12 -9.17
N LEU A 287 24.77 -2.27 -8.70
CA LEU A 287 23.81 -2.62 -7.65
C LEU A 287 23.06 -3.91 -7.98
N SER A 288 22.57 -4.03 -9.22
CA SER A 288 21.81 -5.19 -9.65
C SER A 288 22.68 -6.45 -9.70
N ALA A 289 23.93 -6.35 -10.18
CA ALA A 289 24.89 -7.45 -10.17
C ALA A 289 25.23 -7.92 -8.75
N ASP A 290 25.45 -6.98 -7.83
CA ASP A 290 25.73 -7.26 -6.43
C ASP A 290 24.52 -7.88 -5.73
N LEU A 291 23.29 -7.44 -6.04
CA LEU A 291 22.07 -8.05 -5.52
C LEU A 291 21.87 -9.49 -6.03
N VAL A 292 22.00 -9.72 -7.35
CA VAL A 292 21.78 -11.04 -7.97
C VAL A 292 22.82 -12.06 -7.52
N SER A 293 24.07 -11.62 -7.27
CA SER A 293 25.13 -12.50 -6.73
C SER A 293 25.09 -12.65 -5.20
N SER A 294 24.23 -11.90 -4.51
CA SER A 294 24.12 -11.95 -3.05
C SER A 294 23.38 -13.20 -2.55
N PRO A 295 23.57 -13.59 -1.27
CA PRO A 295 22.77 -14.66 -0.65
C PRO A 295 21.29 -14.29 -0.47
N TYR A 296 20.90 -13.06 -0.80
CA TYR A 296 19.53 -12.58 -0.68
C TYR A 296 18.69 -12.86 -1.93
N TRP A 297 19.34 -13.17 -3.05
CA TRP A 297 18.66 -13.53 -4.29
C TRP A 297 17.85 -14.83 -4.09
N PRO A 298 16.56 -14.86 -4.46
CA PRO A 298 15.68 -15.99 -4.21
C PRO A 298 16.12 -17.20 -5.03
N ALA A 299 15.88 -18.40 -4.50
CA ALA A 299 16.18 -19.65 -5.21
C ALA A 299 15.38 -19.80 -6.53
N THR A 300 14.22 -19.14 -6.64
CA THR A 300 13.42 -19.04 -7.87
C THR A 300 13.97 -18.02 -8.87
N GLY A 301 15.02 -17.28 -8.51
CA GLY A 301 15.71 -16.33 -9.39
C GLY A 301 14.78 -15.29 -10.01
N ALA A 302 15.03 -14.98 -11.29
CA ALA A 302 14.23 -14.06 -12.10
C ALA A 302 12.73 -14.43 -12.17
N ASP A 303 12.38 -15.70 -12.01
CA ASP A 303 10.98 -16.17 -12.06
C ASP A 303 10.18 -15.79 -10.80
N THR A 304 10.82 -15.22 -9.78
CA THR A 304 10.16 -14.80 -8.53
C THR A 304 9.15 -13.68 -8.79
N SER A 305 9.53 -12.69 -9.61
CA SER A 305 8.65 -11.58 -9.99
C SER A 305 9.17 -10.90 -11.26
N TRP A 306 8.30 -10.12 -11.91
CA TRP A 306 8.74 -9.22 -12.98
C TRP A 306 9.84 -8.25 -12.53
N GLY A 307 9.80 -7.79 -11.27
CA GLY A 307 10.87 -6.99 -10.70
C GLY A 307 12.21 -7.71 -10.70
N ASP A 308 12.23 -9.00 -10.33
CA ASP A 308 13.42 -9.83 -10.31
C ASP A 308 13.98 -10.06 -11.72
N GLU A 309 13.11 -10.36 -12.69
CA GLU A 309 13.50 -10.44 -14.11
C GLU A 309 14.22 -9.17 -14.58
N ARG A 310 13.69 -7.99 -14.23
CA ARG A 310 14.29 -6.70 -14.59
C ARG A 310 15.61 -6.42 -13.87
N LEU A 311 15.77 -6.90 -12.64
CA LEU A 311 17.01 -6.80 -11.88
C LEU A 311 18.09 -7.71 -12.47
N GLU A 312 17.74 -8.94 -12.87
CA GLU A 312 18.67 -9.83 -13.57
C GLU A 312 19.10 -9.22 -14.92
N ASP A 313 18.15 -8.70 -15.71
CA ASP A 313 18.47 -8.05 -16.99
C ASP A 313 19.45 -6.87 -16.80
N CYS A 314 19.32 -6.10 -15.72
CA CYS A 314 20.28 -5.06 -15.35
C CYS A 314 21.64 -5.68 -14.95
N ALA A 315 21.64 -6.70 -14.09
CA ALA A 315 22.86 -7.35 -13.60
C ALA A 315 23.74 -7.88 -14.73
N VAL A 316 23.13 -8.49 -15.76
CA VAL A 316 23.84 -9.04 -16.91
C VAL A 316 23.91 -8.10 -18.12
N ARG A 317 23.57 -6.81 -17.94
CA ARG A 317 23.63 -5.75 -18.98
C ARG A 317 22.83 -6.08 -20.25
N ARG A 318 21.68 -6.76 -20.13
CA ARG A 318 20.71 -6.96 -21.24
C ARG A 318 19.91 -5.71 -21.58
N ARG A 319 19.93 -4.69 -20.71
CA ARG A 319 19.23 -3.40 -20.90
C ARG A 319 20.22 -2.29 -21.23
N ASP A 320 19.84 -1.42 -22.16
CA ASP A 320 20.64 -0.23 -22.50
C ASP A 320 20.67 0.82 -21.39
N LYS A 321 19.65 0.85 -20.53
CA LYS A 321 19.49 1.85 -19.46
C LYS A 321 19.15 1.18 -18.14
N ALA A 322 19.81 1.64 -17.08
CA ALA A 322 19.63 1.16 -15.70
C ALA A 322 18.28 1.59 -15.07
N GLY A 323 17.49 2.37 -15.80
CA GLY A 323 16.24 2.95 -15.32
C GLY A 323 16.45 4.17 -14.42
N GLY A 324 15.38 4.60 -13.78
CA GLY A 324 15.39 5.66 -12.79
C GLY A 324 14.45 5.35 -11.63
N ALA A 325 14.24 6.34 -10.77
CA ALA A 325 13.47 6.21 -9.53
C ALA A 325 12.13 5.49 -9.69
N THR A 326 11.39 5.78 -10.76
CA THR A 326 10.10 5.13 -11.06
C THR A 326 10.26 3.64 -11.34
N GLN A 327 11.23 3.24 -12.17
CA GLN A 327 11.50 1.84 -12.48
C GLN A 327 12.01 1.09 -11.25
N TRP A 328 12.94 1.67 -10.49
CA TRP A 328 13.49 1.03 -9.29
C TRP A 328 12.40 0.82 -8.24
N ARG A 329 11.48 1.79 -8.10
CA ARG A 329 10.28 1.63 -7.29
C ARG A 329 9.41 0.49 -7.79
N ALA A 330 9.15 0.42 -9.09
CA ALA A 330 8.33 -0.62 -9.68
C ALA A 330 8.90 -2.02 -9.45
N TRP A 331 10.21 -2.20 -9.63
CA TRP A 331 10.87 -3.49 -9.43
C TRP A 331 10.85 -3.91 -7.95
N ALA A 332 11.15 -2.98 -7.04
CA ALA A 332 11.06 -3.22 -5.60
C ALA A 332 9.64 -3.59 -5.16
N THR A 333 8.62 -2.85 -5.62
CA THR A 333 7.21 -3.15 -5.32
C THR A 333 6.79 -4.49 -5.92
N SER A 334 7.13 -4.78 -7.18
CA SER A 334 6.78 -6.05 -7.83
C SER A 334 7.33 -7.26 -7.08
N HIS A 335 8.62 -7.22 -6.72
CA HIS A 335 9.25 -8.25 -5.90
C HIS A 335 8.59 -8.38 -4.52
N HIS A 336 8.34 -7.26 -3.84
CA HIS A 336 7.70 -7.26 -2.53
C HIS A 336 6.31 -7.90 -2.55
N LEU A 337 5.47 -7.54 -3.54
CA LEU A 337 4.15 -8.14 -3.72
C LEU A 337 4.23 -9.66 -3.90
N ALA A 338 5.19 -10.14 -4.70
CA ALA A 338 5.39 -11.57 -4.93
C ALA A 338 5.84 -12.31 -3.66
N VAL A 339 6.83 -11.78 -2.96
CA VAL A 339 7.39 -12.40 -1.75
C VAL A 339 6.36 -12.46 -0.63
N VAL A 340 5.70 -11.35 -0.30
CA VAL A 340 4.71 -11.32 0.79
C VAL A 340 3.54 -12.25 0.51
N THR A 341 3.00 -12.20 -0.72
CA THR A 341 1.89 -13.09 -1.10
C THR A 341 2.30 -14.56 -1.04
N SER A 342 3.49 -14.91 -1.56
CA SER A 342 4.00 -16.29 -1.51
C SER A 342 4.17 -16.80 -0.08
N ARG A 343 4.69 -15.94 0.82
CA ARG A 343 4.90 -16.28 2.23
C ARG A 343 3.58 -16.46 2.97
N LEU A 344 2.60 -15.57 2.77
CA LEU A 344 1.27 -15.73 3.36
C LEU A 344 0.59 -17.03 2.89
N ALA A 345 0.69 -17.35 1.60
CA ALA A 345 0.10 -18.56 1.04
C ALA A 345 0.77 -19.86 1.53
N ARG A 346 2.10 -19.86 1.67
CA ARG A 346 2.88 -21.06 2.04
C ARG A 346 3.02 -21.24 3.55
N ASP A 347 3.33 -20.16 4.26
CA ASP A 347 3.77 -20.18 5.66
C ASP A 347 2.71 -19.61 6.61
N GLY A 348 1.64 -19.00 6.10
CA GLY A 348 0.63 -18.32 6.92
C GLY A 348 1.14 -17.03 7.59
N VAL A 349 2.33 -16.56 7.20
CA VAL A 349 2.98 -15.37 7.74
C VAL A 349 3.57 -14.51 6.61
N PRO A 350 3.59 -13.18 6.75
CA PRO A 350 4.08 -12.28 5.70
C PRO A 350 5.61 -12.29 5.49
#